data_AF-A0A1Y0IRZ1-F1
#
_entry.id   AF-A0A1Y0IRZ1-F1
#
_cell.length_a   1.000
_cell.length_b   1.000
_cell.length_c   1.000
_cell.angle_alpha   90.00
_cell.angle_beta   90.00
_cell.angle_gamma   90.00
#
_symmetry.space_group_name_H-M   'P 1'
#
loop_
_entity.id
_entity.type
_entity.pdbx_description
1 polymer ?
#
loop_
_entity_poly.entity_id
_entity_poly.type
_entity_poly.pdbx_seq_one_letter_code
_entity_poly.pdbx_strand_id
1 'polypeptide(L)'
;MDWLIGHLVGDYLLQNDWMAYNKKQKTWRGELACNLHCLIWTLSVLCFTGWWDWPHALLVYGTHYLLDRTGLVNWYVKKINLGPPLPWLYIVTDNVLHLLVLYLVDKYV
;
A
#
# COMPACT_ATOMS: atom_id res chain seq x y z
N MET A 1 -2.54 -8.98 14.12
CA MET A 1 -2.73 -9.88 12.95
C MET A 1 -3.82 -9.35 12.04
N ASP A 2 -4.81 -8.65 12.57
CA ASP A 2 -5.96 -8.18 11.79
C ASP A 2 -5.56 -7.19 10.69
N TRP A 3 -4.60 -6.32 10.97
CA TRP A 3 -4.02 -5.41 9.96
C TRP A 3 -3.30 -6.15 8.83
N LEU A 4 -2.67 -7.31 9.10
CA LEU A 4 -2.04 -8.14 8.08
C LEU A 4 -3.11 -8.74 7.16
N ILE A 5 -4.20 -9.27 7.72
CA ILE A 5 -5.30 -9.82 6.92
C ILE A 5 -5.99 -8.71 6.11
N GLY A 6 -6.31 -7.58 6.75
CA GLY A 6 -6.92 -6.43 6.08
C GLY A 6 -6.07 -5.91 4.91
N HIS A 7 -4.75 -5.85 5.08
CA HIS A 7 -3.81 -5.54 4.02
C HIS A 7 -3.89 -6.55 2.86
N LEU A 8 -3.73 -7.85 3.15
CA LEU A 8 -3.70 -8.87 2.11
C LEU A 8 -5.01 -8.92 1.31
N VAL A 9 -6.14 -8.77 1.99
CA VAL A 9 -7.46 -8.66 1.35
C VAL A 9 -7.52 -7.42 0.45
N GLY A 10 -7.07 -6.26 0.94
CA GLY A 10 -7.06 -5.01 0.18
C GLY A 10 -6.22 -5.08 -1.09
N ASP A 11 -4.99 -5.59 -0.99
CA ASP A 11 -4.01 -5.59 -2.08
C ASP A 11 -4.15 -6.73 -3.08
N TYR A 12 -4.57 -7.91 -2.63
CA TYR A 12 -4.58 -9.11 -3.48
C TYR A 12 -5.97 -9.59 -3.88
N LEU A 13 -7.01 -9.29 -3.09
CA LEU A 13 -8.37 -9.74 -3.41
C LEU A 13 -9.25 -8.61 -3.94
N LEU A 14 -9.10 -7.40 -3.41
CA LEU A 14 -9.93 -6.25 -3.79
C LEU A 14 -9.29 -5.36 -4.85
N GLN A 15 -7.96 -5.37 -4.99
CA GLN A 15 -7.28 -4.67 -6.07
C GLN A 15 -7.34 -5.48 -7.37
N ASN A 16 -8.07 -4.97 -8.35
CA ASN A 16 -8.03 -5.48 -9.72
C ASN A 16 -6.83 -4.97 -10.53
N ASP A 17 -6.64 -5.60 -11.68
CA ASP A 17 -5.62 -5.35 -12.70
C ASP A 17 -5.66 -3.93 -13.28
N TRP A 18 -6.84 -3.33 -13.41
CA TRP A 18 -6.93 -1.92 -13.83
C TRP A 18 -6.29 -0.98 -12.80
N MET A 19 -6.57 -1.16 -11.51
CA MET A 19 -5.95 -0.35 -10.45
C MET A 19 -4.43 -0.56 -10.42
N ALA A 20 -3.99 -1.82 -10.43
CA ALA A 20 -2.57 -2.17 -10.37
C ALA A 20 -1.76 -1.58 -11.54
N TYR A 21 -2.29 -1.64 -12.77
CA TYR A 21 -1.60 -1.15 -13.96
C TYR A 21 -1.54 0.38 -14.04
N ASN A 22 -2.57 1.07 -13.53
CA ASN A 22 -2.71 2.52 -13.72
C ASN A 22 -2.22 3.36 -12.52
N LYS A 23 -2.17 2.82 -11.29
CA LYS A 23 -1.93 3.61 -10.06
C LYS A 23 -0.63 4.43 -10.04
N LYS A 24 0.38 4.07 -10.84
CA LYS A 24 1.66 4.82 -10.94
C LYS A 24 1.74 5.79 -12.13
N GLN A 25 0.72 5.87 -12.99
CA GLN A 25 0.74 6.77 -14.15
C GLN A 25 0.48 8.22 -13.73
N LYS A 26 1.28 9.16 -14.23
CA LYS A 26 1.13 10.62 -14.00
C LYS A 26 0.02 11.24 -14.84
N THR A 27 -1.17 10.64 -14.81
CA THR A 27 -2.36 11.08 -15.53
C THR A 27 -3.53 11.16 -14.55
N TRP A 28 -4.60 11.86 -14.92
CA TRP A 28 -5.86 11.86 -14.15
C TRP A 28 -6.40 10.45 -13.90
N ARG A 29 -6.31 9.57 -14.90
CA ARG A 29 -6.71 8.16 -14.77
C ARG A 29 -5.85 7.42 -13.75
N GLY A 30 -4.54 7.68 -13.72
CA GLY A 30 -3.65 7.09 -12.74
C GLY A 30 -3.90 7.60 -11.32
N GLU A 31 -4.21 8.90 -11.16
CA GLU A 31 -4.65 9.46 -9.87
C GLU A 31 -5.93 8.79 -9.39
N LEU A 32 -6.94 8.67 -10.26
CA LEU A 32 -8.20 8.01 -9.92
C LEU A 32 -7.97 6.54 -9.52
N ALA A 33 -7.16 5.80 -10.28
CA ALA A 33 -6.83 4.41 -9.97
C ALA A 33 -6.12 4.27 -8.62
N CYS A 34 -5.16 5.15 -8.32
CA CYS A 34 -4.44 5.14 -7.05
C CYS A 34 -5.37 5.47 -5.88
N ASN A 35 -6.15 6.55 -5.95
CA ASN A 35 -7.05 6.96 -4.87
C ASN A 35 -8.15 5.91 -4.62
N LEU A 36 -8.76 5.35 -5.68
CA LEU A 36 -9.76 4.28 -5.52
C LEU A 36 -9.18 3.06 -4.81
N HIS A 37 -7.99 2.62 -5.23
CA HIS A 37 -7.31 1.51 -4.58
C HIS A 37 -6.98 1.83 -3.11
N CYS A 38 -6.41 3.00 -2.82
CA CYS A 38 -6.06 3.41 -1.46
C CYS A 38 -7.30 3.50 -0.56
N LEU A 39 -8.45 3.95 -1.09
CA LEU A 39 -9.72 4.00 -0.35
C LEU A 39 -10.23 2.59 -0.04
N ILE A 40 -10.28 1.70 -1.03
CA ILE A 40 -10.73 0.31 -0.86
C ILE A 40 -9.81 -0.44 0.12
N TRP A 41 -8.50 -0.28 -0.03
CA TRP A 41 -7.50 -0.86 0.85
C TRP A 41 -7.63 -0.33 2.28
N THR A 42 -7.79 0.98 2.44
CA THR A 42 -7.99 1.59 3.77
C THR A 42 -9.24 1.03 4.42
N LEU A 43 -10.37 0.99 3.71
CA LEU A 43 -11.60 0.40 4.22
C LEU A 43 -11.42 -1.08 4.60
N SER A 44 -10.66 -1.85 3.82
CA SER A 44 -10.31 -3.23 4.18
C SER A 44 -9.57 -3.26 5.52
N VAL A 45 -8.49 -2.50 5.68
CA VAL A 45 -7.73 -2.45 6.94
C VAL A 45 -8.62 -2.04 8.11
N LEU A 46 -9.39 -0.93 8.00
CA LEU A 46 -10.25 -0.45 9.07
C LEU A 46 -11.34 -1.46 9.46
N CYS A 47 -11.91 -2.18 8.50
CA CYS A 47 -12.91 -3.22 8.75
C CYS A 47 -12.34 -4.39 9.57
N PHE A 48 -11.11 -4.83 9.27
CA PHE A 48 -10.50 -5.94 9.98
C PHE A 48 -9.93 -5.53 11.34
N THR A 49 -9.36 -4.33 11.47
CA THR A 49 -8.75 -3.86 12.72
C THR A 49 -9.73 -3.19 13.69
N GLY A 50 -10.85 -2.67 13.19
CA GLY A 50 -11.80 -1.88 13.97
C GLY A 50 -11.37 -0.42 14.22
N TRP A 51 -10.32 0.07 13.55
CA TRP A 51 -9.77 1.42 13.73
C TRP A 51 -10.63 2.53 13.09
N TRP A 52 -11.86 2.69 13.55
CA TRP A 52 -12.85 3.61 12.96
C TRP A 52 -12.69 5.09 13.36
N ASP A 53 -11.49 5.50 13.75
CA ASP A 53 -11.16 6.88 14.10
C ASP A 53 -10.34 7.60 13.01
N TRP A 54 -10.39 8.94 13.06
CA TRP A 54 -9.74 9.79 12.06
C TRP A 54 -8.21 9.66 12.00
N PRO A 55 -7.47 9.63 13.14
CA PRO A 55 -6.03 9.41 13.12
C PRO A 55 -5.61 8.16 12.33
N HIS A 56 -6.21 7.00 12.63
CA HIS A 56 -5.91 5.77 11.93
C HIS A 56 -6.26 5.88 10.45
N ALA A 57 -7.48 6.31 10.11
CA ALA A 57 -7.92 6.45 8.73
C ALA A 57 -7.00 7.35 7.88
N LEU A 58 -6.59 8.49 8.42
CA LEU A 58 -5.69 9.43 7.73
C LEU A 58 -4.27 8.88 7.57
N LEU A 59 -3.73 8.25 8.62
CA LEU A 59 -2.38 7.69 8.57
C LEU A 59 -2.29 6.51 7.62
N VAL A 60 -3.21 5.54 7.70
CA VAL A 60 -3.17 4.36 6.83
C VAL A 60 -3.41 4.76 5.37
N TYR A 61 -4.38 5.63 5.10
CA TYR A 61 -4.63 6.12 3.74
C TYR A 61 -3.44 6.89 3.18
N GLY A 62 -2.94 7.88 3.95
CA GLY A 62 -1.90 8.79 3.49
C GLY A 62 -0.58 8.08 3.23
N THR A 63 -0.21 7.14 4.11
CA THR A 63 1.03 6.37 3.95
C THR A 63 0.93 5.35 2.80
N HIS A 64 -0.21 4.66 2.67
CA HIS A 64 -0.46 3.74 1.54
C HIS A 64 -0.39 4.49 0.21
N TYR A 65 -1.11 5.61 0.09
CA TYR A 65 -1.06 6.46 -1.08
C TYR A 65 0.37 6.92 -1.41
N LEU A 66 1.15 7.32 -0.41
CA LEU A 66 2.54 7.76 -0.63
C LEU A 66 3.41 6.62 -1.17
N LEU A 67 3.32 5.43 -0.60
CA LEU A 67 4.11 4.26 -1.03
C LEU A 67 3.74 3.85 -2.46
N ASP A 68 2.45 3.83 -2.78
CA ASP A 68 1.95 3.44 -4.09
C ASP A 68 2.24 4.46 -5.18
N ARG A 69 2.04 5.74 -4.88
CA ARG A 69 2.16 6.82 -5.86
C ARG A 69 3.61 7.15 -6.18
N THR A 70 4.50 7.00 -5.21
CA THR A 70 5.90 7.42 -5.37
C THR A 70 6.79 6.30 -5.92
N GLY A 71 8.04 6.67 -6.21
CA GLY A 71 9.09 5.74 -6.60
C GLY A 71 9.83 5.11 -5.42
N LEU A 72 9.33 5.21 -4.18
CA LEU A 72 10.07 4.82 -2.97
C LEU A 72 10.50 3.36 -3.00
N VAL A 73 9.59 2.44 -3.34
CA VAL A 73 9.90 1.00 -3.47
C VAL A 73 10.99 0.77 -4.52
N ASN A 74 10.85 1.39 -5.69
CA ASN A 74 11.82 1.26 -6.78
C ASN A 74 13.19 1.81 -6.36
N TRP A 75 13.22 2.94 -5.66
CA TRP A 75 14.44 3.51 -5.11
C TRP A 75 15.08 2.58 -4.07
N TYR A 76 14.29 2.03 -3.13
CA TYR A 76 14.78 1.14 -2.09
C TYR A 76 15.35 -0.15 -2.68
N VAL A 77 14.60 -0.82 -3.56
CA VAL A 77 15.04 -2.05 -4.24
C VAL A 77 16.35 -1.82 -4.99
N LYS A 78 16.46 -0.73 -5.75
CA LYS A 78 17.70 -0.38 -6.48
C LYS A 78 18.86 0.02 -5.59
N LYS A 79 18.59 0.59 -4.42
CA LYS A 79 19.62 1.03 -3.48
C LYS A 79 20.28 -0.13 -2.75
N ILE A 80 19.50 -1.17 -2.42
CA ILE A 80 19.96 -2.32 -1.64
C ILE A 80 20.52 -3.44 -2.52
N ASN A 81 19.94 -3.67 -3.70
CA ASN A 81 20.35 -4.77 -4.58
C ASN A 81 21.60 -4.39 -5.39
N LEU A 82 22.56 -5.32 -5.45
CA LEU A 82 23.84 -5.13 -6.15
C LEU A 82 23.76 -5.44 -7.66
N GLY A 83 22.69 -6.11 -8.10
CA GLY A 83 22.48 -6.53 -9.48
C GLY A 83 21.05 -6.25 -9.97
N PRO A 84 20.70 -6.67 -11.21
CA PRO A 84 19.36 -6.47 -11.76
C PRO A 84 18.30 -7.16 -10.85
N PRO A 85 17.41 -6.40 -10.19
CA PRO A 85 16.49 -6.99 -9.23
C PRO A 85 15.44 -7.86 -9.92
N LEU A 86 15.17 -9.03 -9.36
CA LEU A 86 14.11 -9.91 -9.83
C LEU A 86 12.72 -9.26 -9.63
N PRO A 87 11.75 -9.47 -10.53
CA PRO A 87 10.43 -8.82 -10.44
C PRO A 87 9.70 -9.03 -9.10
N TRP A 88 9.79 -10.23 -8.52
CA TRP A 88 9.14 -10.55 -7.25
C TRP A 88 9.67 -9.73 -6.07
N LEU A 89 10.93 -9.26 -6.12
CA LEU A 89 11.51 -8.42 -5.07
C LEU A 89 10.78 -7.09 -4.94
N TYR A 90 10.29 -6.52 -6.05
CA TYR A 90 9.49 -5.31 -6.00
C TYR A 90 8.18 -5.55 -5.28
N ILE A 91 7.49 -6.66 -5.57
CA ILE A 91 6.22 -7.02 -4.93
C ILE A 91 6.42 -7.25 -3.43
N VAL A 92 7.42 -8.04 -3.04
CA VAL A 92 7.67 -8.36 -1.62
C VAL A 92 8.15 -7.12 -0.86
N THR A 93 9.01 -6.29 -1.44
CA THR A 93 9.47 -5.05 -0.79
C THR A 93 8.32 -4.08 -0.59
N ASP A 94 7.47 -3.91 -1.62
CA ASP A 94 6.26 -3.10 -1.54
C ASP A 94 5.37 -3.54 -0.38
N ASN A 95 5.02 -4.82 -0.32
CA ASN A 95 4.17 -5.37 0.75
C ASN A 95 4.81 -5.25 2.14
N VAL A 96 6.11 -5.54 2.27
CA VAL A 96 6.80 -5.45 3.57
C VAL A 96 6.83 -4.00 4.08
N LEU A 97 7.00 -3.01 3.19
CA LEU A 97 6.96 -1.59 3.59
C LEU A 97 5.57 -1.18 4.07
N HIS A 98 4.51 -1.59 3.38
CA HIS A 98 3.13 -1.34 3.82
C HIS A 98 2.82 -2.01 5.16
N LEU A 99 3.19 -3.29 5.33
CA LEU A 99 3.03 -4.01 6.59
C LEU A 99 3.85 -3.40 7.73
N LEU A 100 5.06 -2.89 7.45
CA LEU A 100 5.87 -2.19 8.44
C LEU A 100 5.17 -0.91 8.91
N VAL A 101 4.56 -0.16 8.01
CA VAL A 101 3.78 1.03 8.38
C VAL A 101 2.58 0.64 9.24
N LEU A 102 1.81 -0.38 8.85
CA LEU A 102 0.68 -0.87 9.64
C LEU A 102 1.10 -1.32 11.04
N TYR A 103 2.23 -2.02 11.16
CA TYR A 103 2.81 -2.38 12.45
C TYR A 103 3.16 -1.15 13.31
N LEU A 104 3.73 -0.10 12.70
CA LEU A 104 4.04 1.13 13.43
C LEU A 104 2.77 1.87 13.86
N VAL A 105 1.74 1.90 13.03
CA VAL A 105 0.44 2.49 13.37
C VAL A 105 -0.19 1.73 14.55
N ASP A 106 -0.32 0.40 14.45
CA ASP A 106 -0.85 -0.49 15.51
C ASP A 106 -0.14 -0.31 16.86
N LYS A 107 1.15 0.02 16.83
CA LYS A 107 1.98 0.11 18.03
C LYS A 107 1.97 1.47 18.71
N TYR A 108 1.76 2.56 17.96
CA TYR A 108 2.05 3.92 18.45
C TYR A 108 0.88 4.90 18.32
N VAL A 109 -0.24 4.49 17.72
CA VAL A 109 -1.47 5.28 17.59
C VAL A 109 -2.56 4.59 18.40
#